data_AF-A0A8S9M6V6-F1
#
_entry.id   AF-A0A8S9M6V6-F1
#
_cell.length_a   1.000
_cell.length_b   1.000
_cell.length_c   1.000
_cell.angle_alpha   90.00
_cell.angle_beta   90.00
_cell.angle_gamma   90.00
#
_symmetry.space_group_name_H-M   'P 1'
#
loop_
_entity.id
_entity.type
_entity.pdbx_description
1 polymer ?
#
loop_
_entity_poly.entity_id
_entity_poly.type
_entity_poly.pdbx_seq_one_letter_code
_entity_poly.pdbx_strand_id
1 'polypeptide(L)'
;MDARCASLSDPLSNKAHEHRLHLTDSGARCNQCDFTLKRKRATLPVLVKYKYDPHPLTLGFAESIRWSVLSCIICEVKIEDDPYCMGLYPSDQDLYGCTECKTVICVECAIGKYPYLKPGITINAKGFEIETASNSSLSRPMCLARHNICRDKLVFKYKRDAFFFCSIKCIISSSKTLSAKTS
;
A
#
# COMPACT_ATOMS: atom_id res chain seq x y z
N MET A 1 25.89 9.80 6.75
CA MET A 1 24.79 10.43 6.00
C MET A 1 25.20 10.39 4.55
N ASP A 2 24.54 9.56 3.75
CA ASP A 2 24.64 9.62 2.29
C ASP A 2 23.23 9.54 1.73
N ALA A 3 22.77 10.69 1.29
CA ALA A 3 21.53 10.90 0.57
C ALA A 3 21.62 10.20 -0.79
N ARG A 4 21.34 8.90 -0.81
CA ARG A 4 20.85 8.27 -2.03
C ARG A 4 19.36 8.50 -2.09
N CYS A 5 19.02 9.69 -2.57
CA CYS A 5 17.83 9.92 -3.39
C CYS A 5 17.89 8.82 -4.46
N ALA A 6 17.24 7.68 -4.19
CA ALA A 6 17.20 6.58 -5.11
C ALA A 6 16.46 7.12 -6.33
N SER A 7 17.20 7.21 -7.43
CA SER A 7 16.72 7.41 -8.78
C SER A 7 15.27 6.96 -8.91
N LEU A 8 14.35 7.92 -8.91
CA LEU A 8 13.11 7.81 -9.68
C LEU A 8 13.60 7.74 -11.12
N SER A 9 14.00 6.55 -11.56
CA SER A 9 14.54 6.35 -12.90
C SER A 9 13.54 6.88 -13.92
N ASP A 10 14.04 7.75 -14.80
CA ASP A 10 13.37 8.27 -16.00
C ASP A 10 12.67 7.19 -16.83
N PRO A 11 11.66 7.51 -17.68
CA PRO A 11 10.69 8.59 -17.64
C PRO A 11 9.29 8.06 -17.25
N LEU A 12 8.45 8.95 -16.72
CA LEU A 12 7.02 8.70 -16.44
C LEU A 12 6.17 8.62 -17.74
N SER A 13 6.68 8.02 -18.82
CA SER A 13 5.90 7.76 -20.03
C SER A 13 5.23 6.40 -19.90
N ASN A 14 3.92 6.37 -19.68
CA ASN A 14 3.13 5.15 -19.81
C ASN A 14 1.82 5.45 -20.56
N LYS A 15 1.10 4.42 -20.98
CA LYS A 15 -0.18 4.55 -21.69
C LYS A 15 -1.29 5.23 -20.87
N ALA A 16 -1.10 5.52 -19.58
CA ALA A 16 -2.05 6.29 -18.77
C ALA A 16 -1.78 7.81 -18.85
N HIS A 17 -0.52 8.21 -19.09
CA HIS A 17 -0.13 9.59 -19.30
C HIS A 17 1.27 9.66 -19.96
N GLU A 18 1.37 10.27 -21.14
CA GLU A 18 2.60 10.24 -21.97
C GLU A 18 3.67 11.26 -21.53
N HIS A 19 3.30 12.29 -20.76
CA HIS A 19 4.21 13.38 -20.41
C HIS A 19 4.87 13.18 -19.03
N ARG A 20 6.02 13.83 -18.84
CA ARG A 20 6.72 13.83 -17.55
C ARG A 20 5.94 14.62 -16.50
N LEU A 21 5.83 14.09 -15.29
CA LEU A 21 5.27 14.80 -14.14
C LEU A 21 6.38 15.50 -13.33
N HIS A 22 6.08 16.70 -12.86
CA HIS A 22 6.93 17.49 -11.98
C HIS A 22 6.39 17.43 -10.57
N LEU A 23 7.26 17.13 -9.60
CA LEU A 23 6.90 17.11 -8.19
C LEU A 23 6.62 18.55 -7.69
N THR A 24 5.57 18.70 -6.88
CA THR A 24 5.17 19.95 -6.23
C THR A 24 4.89 19.68 -4.75
N ASP A 25 4.75 20.74 -3.94
CA ASP A 25 4.42 20.60 -2.51
C ASP A 25 3.09 19.88 -2.25
N SER A 26 2.18 19.95 -3.23
CA SER A 26 0.85 19.31 -3.21
C SER A 26 0.81 17.94 -3.91
N GLY A 27 1.87 17.56 -4.64
CA GLY A 27 2.00 16.24 -5.25
C GLY A 27 2.84 16.20 -6.53
N ALA A 28 2.25 15.87 -7.66
CA ALA A 28 2.91 15.95 -8.96
C ALA A 28 1.94 16.48 -10.01
N ARG A 29 2.42 17.30 -10.94
CA ARG A 29 1.62 17.84 -12.04
C ARG A 29 2.29 17.64 -13.38
N CYS A 30 1.50 17.46 -14.41
CA CYS A 30 1.97 17.63 -15.77
C CYS A 30 2.02 19.12 -16.12
N ASN A 31 3.02 19.51 -16.92
CA ASN A 31 3.10 20.86 -17.48
C ASN A 31 2.59 20.92 -18.93
N GLN A 32 2.31 19.78 -19.53
CA GLN A 32 1.87 19.64 -20.92
C GLN A 32 0.36 19.30 -21.03
N CYS A 33 -0.27 18.88 -19.94
CA CYS A 33 -1.73 18.70 -19.84
C CYS A 33 -2.19 18.83 -18.39
N ASP A 34 -3.50 18.74 -18.14
CA ASP A 34 -4.13 18.97 -16.83
C ASP A 34 -4.02 17.79 -15.84
N PHE A 35 -3.16 16.82 -16.11
CA PHE A 35 -2.97 15.66 -15.24
C PHE A 35 -2.27 16.05 -13.92
N THR A 36 -2.86 15.65 -12.78
CA THR A 36 -2.30 15.90 -11.45
C THR A 36 -2.42 14.69 -10.53
N LEU A 37 -1.38 14.42 -9.75
CA LEU A 37 -1.34 13.43 -8.69
C LEU A 37 -1.25 14.12 -7.33
N LYS A 38 -2.06 13.70 -6.38
CA LYS A 38 -1.95 14.14 -4.98
C LYS A 38 -0.65 13.60 -4.35
N ARG A 39 -0.10 14.32 -3.38
CA ARG A 39 1.16 13.99 -2.66
C ARG A 39 1.34 12.53 -2.25
N LYS A 40 0.27 11.87 -1.77
CA LYS A 40 0.33 10.45 -1.42
C LYS A 40 0.68 9.56 -2.62
N ARG A 41 0.18 9.87 -3.83
CA ARG A 41 0.47 9.12 -5.07
C ARG A 41 1.75 9.49 -5.75
N ALA A 42 2.18 10.74 -5.63
CA ALA A 42 3.45 11.19 -6.20
C ALA A 42 4.66 10.38 -5.69
N THR A 43 4.50 9.68 -4.56
CA THR A 43 5.51 8.80 -3.98
C THR A 43 5.35 7.33 -4.36
N LEU A 44 4.18 6.91 -4.84
CA LEU A 44 3.89 5.51 -5.17
C LEU A 44 4.52 5.11 -6.52
N PRO A 45 4.90 3.83 -6.69
CA PRO A 45 5.32 3.33 -7.99
C PRO A 45 4.20 3.50 -9.02
N VAL A 46 4.51 4.10 -10.16
CA VAL A 46 3.53 4.27 -11.24
C VAL A 46 3.19 2.94 -11.91
N LEU A 47 4.16 2.04 -12.01
CA LEU A 47 4.00 0.70 -12.55
C LEU A 47 4.31 -0.35 -11.49
N VAL A 48 3.51 -1.41 -11.45
CA VAL A 48 3.77 -2.58 -10.61
C VAL A 48 3.61 -3.86 -11.41
N LYS A 49 4.44 -4.86 -11.13
CA LYS A 49 4.31 -6.18 -11.73
C LYS A 49 3.44 -7.06 -10.84
N TYR A 50 2.34 -7.56 -11.39
CA TYR A 50 1.56 -8.61 -10.76
C TYR A 50 1.97 -9.97 -11.32
N LYS A 51 2.17 -10.97 -10.45
CA LYS A 51 2.72 -12.29 -10.83
C LYS A 51 1.87 -13.05 -11.85
N TYR A 52 0.57 -12.79 -11.92
CA TYR A 52 -0.36 -13.49 -12.82
C TYR A 52 -0.86 -12.61 -13.97
N ASP A 53 -0.32 -11.40 -14.12
CA ASP A 53 -0.61 -10.53 -15.27
C ASP A 53 0.67 -10.41 -16.12
N PRO A 54 0.61 -10.71 -17.44
CA PRO A 54 1.77 -10.54 -18.31
C PRO A 54 2.20 -9.06 -18.44
N HIS A 55 1.25 -8.13 -18.34
CA HIS A 55 1.50 -6.69 -18.45
C HIS A 55 1.73 -6.04 -17.08
N PRO A 56 2.54 -4.97 -17.00
CA PRO A 56 2.61 -4.15 -15.80
C PRO A 56 1.27 -3.44 -15.58
N LEU A 57 0.85 -3.38 -14.31
CA LEU A 57 -0.34 -2.64 -13.92
C LEU A 57 0.05 -1.17 -13.68
N THR A 58 -0.81 -0.26 -14.10
CA THR A 58 -0.60 1.18 -14.03
C THR A 58 -1.45 1.80 -12.93
N LEU A 59 -0.84 2.69 -12.14
CA LEU A 59 -1.52 3.49 -11.11
C LEU A 59 -2.48 4.50 -11.76
N GLY A 60 -3.65 4.71 -11.17
CA GLY A 60 -4.65 5.67 -11.69
C GLY A 60 -5.52 5.10 -12.81
N PHE A 61 -5.56 3.78 -12.92
CA PHE A 61 -6.26 3.03 -13.96
C PHE A 61 -7.73 3.43 -14.19
N ALA A 62 -8.48 3.73 -13.12
CA ALA A 62 -9.91 3.97 -13.23
C ALA A 62 -10.30 5.34 -13.83
N GLU A 63 -9.36 6.29 -14.00
CA GLU A 63 -9.63 7.50 -14.81
C GLU A 63 -9.89 7.18 -16.29
N SER A 64 -9.38 6.04 -16.77
CA SER A 64 -9.46 5.66 -18.19
C SER A 64 -10.67 4.77 -18.53
N ILE A 65 -11.50 4.40 -17.55
CA ILE A 65 -12.47 3.31 -17.73
C ILE A 65 -13.82 3.60 -17.06
N ARG A 66 -14.89 3.63 -17.89
CA ARG A 66 -16.29 3.64 -17.44
C ARG A 66 -16.83 2.21 -17.24
N TRP A 67 -16.23 1.42 -16.36
CA TRP A 67 -16.80 0.10 -16.00
C TRP A 67 -17.76 0.28 -14.82
N SER A 68 -18.91 -0.37 -14.90
CA SER A 68 -19.99 -0.22 -13.93
C SER A 68 -19.69 -0.86 -12.57
N VAL A 69 -18.76 -1.83 -12.49
CA VAL A 69 -18.30 -2.44 -11.25
C VAL A 69 -16.84 -2.91 -11.40
N LEU A 70 -15.95 -2.44 -10.53
CA LEU A 70 -14.58 -2.93 -10.42
C LEU A 70 -14.45 -3.78 -9.16
N SER A 71 -13.71 -4.89 -9.25
CA SER A 71 -13.35 -5.72 -8.10
C SER A 71 -11.85 -5.96 -8.07
N CYS A 72 -11.27 -5.98 -6.88
CA CYS A 72 -9.86 -6.30 -6.70
C CYS A 72 -9.65 -7.80 -6.81
N ILE A 73 -8.76 -8.24 -7.70
CA ILE A 73 -8.50 -9.68 -7.88
C ILE A 73 -7.71 -10.32 -6.72
N ILE A 74 -7.20 -9.53 -5.76
CA ILE A 74 -6.46 -10.04 -4.60
C ILE A 74 -7.37 -10.22 -3.38
N CYS A 75 -8.19 -9.23 -3.06
CA CYS A 75 -9.10 -9.32 -1.91
C CYS A 75 -10.51 -9.78 -2.30
N GLU A 76 -10.81 -9.88 -3.59
CA GLU A 76 -12.11 -10.26 -4.16
C GLU A 76 -13.27 -9.36 -3.73
N VAL A 77 -12.96 -8.18 -3.19
CA VAL A 77 -13.96 -7.19 -2.79
C VAL A 77 -14.19 -6.22 -3.94
N LYS A 78 -15.44 -5.83 -4.14
CA LYS A 78 -15.78 -4.71 -5.02
C LYS A 78 -15.11 -3.46 -4.48
N ILE A 79 -14.56 -2.64 -5.37
CA ILE A 79 -13.83 -1.45 -4.98
C ILE A 79 -14.72 -0.51 -4.14
N GLU A 80 -16.00 -0.37 -4.51
CA GLU A 80 -17.00 0.45 -3.80
C GLU A 80 -17.35 -0.04 -2.39
N ASP A 81 -17.18 -1.33 -2.11
CA ASP A 81 -17.60 -1.95 -0.84
C ASP A 81 -16.51 -1.92 0.24
N ASP A 82 -15.25 -1.64 -0.13
CA ASP A 82 -14.11 -1.72 0.78
C ASP A 82 -13.35 -0.38 0.90
N PRO A 83 -13.35 0.27 2.08
CA PRO A 83 -12.58 1.49 2.33
C PRO A 83 -11.06 1.36 2.12
N TYR A 84 -10.50 0.14 2.25
CA TYR A 84 -9.10 -0.15 1.93
C TYR A 84 -8.83 -0.16 0.42
N CYS A 85 -9.87 -0.39 -0.38
CA CYS A 85 -9.82 -0.32 -1.84
C CYS A 85 -10.22 1.04 -2.40
N MET A 86 -11.15 1.75 -1.74
CA MET A 86 -11.50 3.13 -2.08
C MET A 86 -10.46 4.16 -1.64
N GLY A 87 -9.59 3.81 -0.68
CA GLY A 87 -8.69 4.77 -0.05
C GLY A 87 -9.41 5.72 0.92
N LEU A 88 -8.65 6.63 1.56
CA LEU A 88 -9.17 7.59 2.55
C LEU A 88 -10.09 8.67 1.95
N TYR A 89 -10.23 8.72 0.62
CA TYR A 89 -11.19 9.55 -0.09
C TYR A 89 -11.75 8.72 -1.25
N PRO A 90 -13.09 8.66 -1.43
CA PRO A 90 -13.71 8.05 -2.60
C PRO A 90 -13.36 8.88 -3.83
N SER A 91 -12.22 8.58 -4.43
CA SER A 91 -11.81 9.06 -5.73
C SER A 91 -11.15 7.89 -6.40
N ASP A 92 -11.61 7.55 -7.60
CA ASP A 92 -11.36 6.35 -8.44
C ASP A 92 -9.89 6.10 -8.83
N GLN A 93 -8.96 6.31 -7.92
CA GLN A 93 -7.60 6.64 -8.30
C GLN A 93 -6.55 5.92 -7.41
N ASP A 94 -6.98 5.08 -6.46
CA ASP A 94 -6.09 4.25 -5.62
C ASP A 94 -6.06 2.78 -6.10
N LEU A 95 -6.13 2.60 -7.42
CA LEU A 95 -6.10 1.30 -8.10
C LEU A 95 -4.91 1.20 -9.06
N TYR A 96 -4.35 0.00 -9.13
CA TYR A 96 -3.52 -0.46 -10.22
C TYR A 96 -4.37 -1.27 -11.19
N GLY A 97 -4.17 -1.09 -12.49
CA GLY A 97 -4.82 -1.96 -13.47
C GLY A 97 -4.16 -2.03 -14.83
N CYS A 98 -4.65 -2.97 -15.64
CA CYS A 98 -4.24 -3.19 -17.02
C CYS A 98 -5.48 -3.19 -17.92
N THR A 99 -5.46 -2.36 -18.96
CA THR A 99 -6.61 -2.20 -19.88
C THR A 99 -6.76 -3.42 -20.76
N GLU A 100 -5.63 -4.00 -21.16
CA GLU A 100 -5.55 -5.15 -22.06
C GLU A 100 -6.00 -6.45 -21.37
N CYS A 101 -5.53 -6.69 -20.13
CA CYS A 101 -5.87 -7.89 -19.36
C CYS A 101 -7.11 -7.74 -18.47
N LYS A 102 -7.64 -6.52 -18.33
CA LYS A 102 -8.76 -6.17 -17.44
C LYS A 102 -8.53 -6.51 -15.97
N THR A 103 -7.27 -6.53 -15.56
CA THR A 103 -6.87 -6.76 -14.17
C THR A 103 -6.99 -5.48 -13.36
N VAL A 104 -7.56 -5.58 -12.15
CA VAL A 104 -7.66 -4.48 -11.19
C VAL A 104 -7.22 -4.93 -9.80
N ILE A 105 -6.35 -4.15 -9.18
CA ILE A 105 -5.79 -4.41 -7.84
C ILE A 105 -5.77 -3.12 -7.04
N CYS A 106 -6.26 -3.15 -5.79
CA CYS A 106 -6.14 -2.01 -4.87
C CYS A 106 -4.67 -1.73 -4.55
N VAL A 107 -4.29 -0.46 -4.38
CA VAL A 107 -2.91 -0.08 -4.04
C VAL A 107 -2.38 -0.86 -2.83
N GLU A 108 -3.13 -0.93 -1.72
CA GLU A 108 -2.68 -1.69 -0.53
C GLU A 108 -2.49 -3.18 -0.83
N CYS A 109 -3.30 -3.79 -1.70
CA CYS A 109 -3.11 -5.18 -2.11
C CYS A 109 -1.86 -5.36 -2.98
N ALA A 110 -1.58 -4.41 -3.88
CA ALA A 110 -0.46 -4.46 -4.80
C ALA A 110 0.89 -4.27 -4.10
N ILE A 111 1.01 -3.30 -3.20
CA ILE A 111 2.31 -2.88 -2.61
C ILE A 111 2.34 -2.92 -1.08
N GLY A 112 1.23 -3.31 -0.43
CA GLY A 112 1.10 -3.33 1.03
C GLY A 112 0.69 -1.96 1.59
N LYS A 113 0.16 -1.96 2.82
CA LYS A 113 -0.21 -0.73 3.55
C LYS A 113 0.98 0.16 3.92
N TYR A 114 2.16 -0.43 3.98
CA TYR A 114 3.42 0.25 4.33
C TYR A 114 4.47 0.00 3.24
N PRO A 115 4.30 0.54 2.01
CA PRO A 115 5.12 0.16 0.86
C PRO A 115 6.60 0.54 0.99
N TYR A 116 6.92 1.50 1.85
CA TYR A 116 8.30 1.94 2.12
C TYR A 116 8.94 1.23 3.32
N LEU A 117 8.18 0.43 4.06
CA LEU A 117 8.67 -0.26 5.24
C LEU A 117 9.15 -1.65 4.84
N LYS A 118 10.41 -1.95 5.12
CA LYS A 118 10.98 -3.28 4.84
C LYS A 118 10.83 -4.18 6.06
N PRO A 119 10.74 -5.52 5.88
CA PRO A 119 10.94 -6.48 6.96
C PRO A 119 12.32 -6.34 7.62
N GLY A 120 12.44 -6.78 8.87
CA GLY A 120 13.66 -6.76 9.69
C GLY A 120 13.96 -5.42 10.36
N ILE A 121 13.13 -4.39 10.15
CA ILE A 121 13.32 -3.08 10.78
C ILE A 121 12.71 -3.12 12.18
N THR A 122 13.50 -2.68 13.17
CA THR A 122 12.98 -2.47 14.51
C THR A 122 12.56 -1.01 14.68
N ILE A 123 11.33 -0.81 15.12
CA ILE A 123 10.79 0.50 15.47
C ILE A 123 10.40 0.52 16.95
N ASN A 124 10.56 1.67 17.60
CA ASN A 124 9.98 1.90 18.91
C ASN A 124 8.59 2.51 18.73
N ALA A 125 7.55 1.83 19.23
CA ALA A 125 6.19 2.33 19.22
C ALA A 125 5.63 2.28 20.64
N LYS A 126 5.40 3.45 21.25
CA LYS A 126 4.93 3.59 22.65
C LYS A 126 5.78 2.80 23.67
N GLY A 127 7.10 2.80 23.50
CA GLY A 127 8.01 2.08 24.41
C GLY A 127 8.15 0.58 24.11
N PHE A 128 7.44 0.04 23.12
CA PHE A 128 7.59 -1.34 22.68
C PHE A 128 8.57 -1.44 21.50
N GLU A 129 9.49 -2.39 21.58
CA GLU A 129 10.36 -2.76 20.47
C GLU A 129 9.61 -3.70 19.53
N ILE A 130 9.28 -3.17 18.36
CA ILE A 130 8.49 -3.86 17.35
C ILE A 130 9.36 -4.12 16.14
N GLU A 131 9.47 -5.38 15.76
CA GLU A 131 10.11 -5.81 14.53
C GLU A 131 9.08 -5.90 13.41
N THR A 132 9.38 -5.32 12.25
CA THR A 132 8.60 -5.52 11.04
C THR A 132 8.96 -6.88 10.44
N ALA A 133 7.98 -7.71 10.14
CA ALA A 133 8.21 -9.04 9.57
C ALA A 133 7.37 -9.24 8.30
N SER A 134 7.89 -10.05 7.38
CA SER A 134 7.12 -10.49 6.22
C SER A 134 6.01 -11.43 6.66
N ASN A 135 4.81 -11.22 6.13
CA ASN A 135 3.64 -12.06 6.36
C ASN A 135 3.44 -13.05 5.20
N SER A 136 4.51 -13.76 4.84
CA SER A 136 4.56 -14.74 3.76
C SER A 136 4.61 -16.19 4.27
N SER A 137 4.54 -16.40 5.59
CA SER A 137 4.49 -17.72 6.20
C SER A 137 3.20 -18.48 5.86
N LEU A 138 3.26 -19.81 5.94
CA LEU A 138 2.13 -20.71 5.67
C LEU A 138 0.90 -20.40 6.55
N SER A 139 1.12 -19.92 7.77
CA SER A 139 0.08 -19.43 8.67
C SER A 139 0.28 -17.94 8.92
N ARG A 140 -0.75 -17.14 8.65
CA ARG A 140 -0.78 -15.71 8.96
C ARG A 140 -1.10 -15.53 10.45
N PRO A 141 -0.40 -14.64 11.18
CA PRO A 141 -0.61 -14.48 12.60
C PRO A 141 -1.93 -13.75 12.89
N MET A 142 -2.49 -14.03 14.06
CA MET A 142 -3.65 -13.31 14.60
C MET A 142 -3.19 -12.02 15.28
N CYS A 143 -3.91 -10.93 15.01
CA CYS A 143 -3.66 -9.64 15.62
C CYS A 143 -4.09 -9.63 17.09
N LEU A 144 -3.20 -9.24 18.00
CA LEU A 144 -3.57 -9.08 19.42
C LEU A 144 -4.59 -7.95 19.64
N ALA A 145 -4.58 -6.91 18.80
CA ALA A 145 -5.48 -5.76 18.98
C ALA A 145 -6.92 -6.01 18.52
N ARG A 146 -7.07 -6.81 17.44
CA ARG A 146 -8.33 -6.95 16.71
C ARG A 146 -8.82 -8.40 16.66
N HIS A 147 -8.01 -9.35 17.11
CA HIS A 147 -8.26 -10.80 17.05
C HIS A 147 -8.60 -11.34 15.65
N ASN A 148 -8.20 -10.60 14.60
CA ASN A 148 -8.36 -11.00 13.20
C ASN A 148 -7.01 -11.46 12.63
N ILE A 149 -7.07 -12.35 11.64
CA ILE A 149 -5.90 -12.77 10.86
C ILE A 149 -5.34 -11.58 10.09
N CYS A 150 -4.04 -11.34 10.18
CA CYS A 150 -3.40 -10.27 9.44
C CYS A 150 -3.26 -10.62 7.96
N ARG A 151 -3.85 -9.79 7.09
CA ARG A 151 -3.89 -10.01 5.63
C ARG A 151 -2.81 -9.25 4.85
N ASP A 152 -2.23 -8.21 5.43
CA ASP A 152 -1.19 -7.40 4.78
C ASP A 152 0.09 -8.21 4.53
N LYS A 153 0.96 -7.74 3.63
CA LYS A 153 2.29 -8.31 3.36
C LYS A 153 3.25 -8.15 4.53
N LEU A 154 2.99 -7.18 5.41
CA LEU A 154 3.78 -6.92 6.61
C LEU A 154 2.97 -7.15 7.87
N VAL A 155 3.64 -7.70 8.88
CA VAL A 155 3.15 -7.81 10.25
C VAL A 155 4.15 -7.19 11.19
N PHE A 156 3.68 -6.79 12.36
CA PHE A 156 4.47 -6.13 13.39
C PHE A 156 4.58 -7.09 14.56
N LYS A 157 5.76 -7.64 14.78
CA LYS A 157 6.06 -8.60 15.84
C LYS A 157 6.64 -7.87 17.04
N TYR A 158 6.09 -8.10 18.22
CA TYR A 158 6.73 -7.63 19.45
C TYR A 158 7.98 -8.47 19.74
N LYS A 159 9.13 -7.86 20.01
CA LYS A 159 10.37 -8.64 20.16
C LYS A 159 10.40 -9.55 21.38
N ARG A 160 9.72 -9.16 22.46
CA ARG A 160 9.78 -9.87 23.75
C ARG A 160 8.77 -11.01 23.89
N ASP A 161 7.82 -11.13 22.95
CA ASP A 161 6.76 -12.13 23.04
C ASP A 161 6.27 -12.53 21.64
N ALA A 162 5.47 -13.59 21.52
CA ALA A 162 4.86 -14.05 20.29
C ALA A 162 3.62 -13.22 19.87
N PHE A 163 3.58 -11.93 20.19
CA PHE A 163 2.48 -11.04 19.82
C PHE A 163 2.70 -10.37 18.46
N PHE A 164 1.62 -10.33 17.69
CA PHE A 164 1.60 -9.73 16.35
C PHE A 164 0.50 -8.68 16.22
N PHE A 165 0.75 -7.69 15.36
CA PHE A 165 -0.21 -6.66 14.99
C PHE A 165 -0.26 -6.50 13.48
N CYS A 166 -1.45 -6.22 12.94
CA CYS A 166 -1.60 -6.00 11.49
C CYS A 166 -1.24 -4.58 11.05
N SER A 167 -1.03 -3.65 11.98
CA SER A 167 -0.73 -2.26 11.66
C SER A 167 -0.16 -1.51 12.86
N ILE A 168 0.52 -0.39 12.62
CA ILE A 168 0.98 0.53 13.66
C ILE A 168 -0.18 1.04 14.52
N LYS A 169 -1.36 1.25 13.92
CA LYS A 169 -2.58 1.64 14.65
C LYS A 169 -2.98 0.60 15.71
N CYS A 170 -2.88 -0.69 15.37
CA CYS A 170 -3.17 -1.79 16.30
C CYS A 170 -2.20 -1.81 17.50
N ILE A 171 -0.92 -1.50 17.28
CA ILE A 171 0.07 -1.38 18.36
C ILE A 171 -0.33 -0.23 19.30
N ILE A 172 -0.67 0.92 18.72
CA ILE A 172 -1.06 2.12 19.46
C ILE A 172 -2.32 1.87 20.30
N SER A 173 -3.31 1.16 19.78
CA SER A 173 -4.55 0.84 20.52
C SER A 173 -4.34 -0.19 21.64
N SER A 174 -3.35 -1.08 21.51
CA SER A 174 -3.12 -2.19 22.45
C SER A 174 -2.14 -1.88 23.56
N SER A 175 -1.63 -0.64 23.68
CA SER A 175 -0.57 -0.31 24.64
C SER A 175 -0.92 -0.65 26.09
N LYS A 176 -2.19 -0.48 26.51
CA LYS A 176 -2.65 -0.85 27.86
C LYS A 176 -2.63 -2.37 28.08
N THR A 177 -3.02 -3.14 27.07
CA THR A 177 -3.05 -4.61 27.10
C THR A 177 -1.64 -5.20 27.13
N LEU A 178 -0.67 -4.60 26.43
CA LEU A 178 0.72 -5.07 26.48
C LEU A 178 1.33 -4.85 27.85
N SER A 179 1.18 -3.66 28.44
CA SER A 179 1.73 -3.38 29.78
C SER A 179 1.22 -4.34 30.84
N ALA A 180 -0.05 -4.75 30.76
CA ALA A 180 -0.64 -5.74 31.66
C ALA A 180 -0.17 -7.18 31.41
N LYS A 181 0.27 -7.52 30.19
CA LYS A 181 0.77 -8.86 29.85
C LYS A 181 2.28 -9.01 30.01
N THR A 182 3.02 -7.91 30.12
CA THR A 182 4.48 -7.89 30.29
C THR A 182 4.93 -7.60 31.73
N SER A 183 4.00 -7.44 32.66
CA SER A 183 4.25 -7.30 34.11
C SER A 183 4.00 -8.64 34.79
#